data_AF-A0A355SIW5-F1
#
_entry.id   AF-A0A355SIW5-F1
#
_cell.length_a   1.000
_cell.length_b   1.000
_cell.length_c   1.000
_cell.angle_alpha   90.00
_cell.angle_beta   90.00
_cell.angle_gamma   90.00
#
_symmetry.space_group_name_H-M   'P 1'
#
loop_
_entity.id
_entity.type
_entity.pdbx_description
1 polymer ?
#
loop_
_entity_poly.entity_id
_entity_poly.type
_entity_poly.pdbx_seq_one_letter_code
_entity_poly.pdbx_strand_id
1 'polypeptide(L)'
;MGRDNSYQRLYNSPWYATLFVELYRLYVNKNFLAYACRILKDFYRRGGYTFYAIELPVLSLDKALKMAQMEQEQKEMRKLFVRHAGNIMQIGLHYPVSEVNFEQSIVAPAADILFQIYILTKEQKYLDAGREHLRILEQFNGIQPDYHLYETAIRHWDGYWFGKKKLYGDTFPHYWSALTGNV
;
A
#
# COMPACT_ATOMS: atom_id res chain seq x y z
N MET A 1 1.51 27.26 13.42
CA MET A 1 1.47 26.61 12.10
C MET A 1 0.01 26.33 11.74
N GLY A 2 -0.50 26.92 10.67
CA GLY A 2 -1.87 26.67 10.21
C GLY A 2 -1.98 25.29 9.57
N ARG A 3 -3.11 24.59 9.78
CA ARG A 3 -3.43 23.38 9.03
C ARG A 3 -3.95 23.82 7.66
N ASP A 4 -3.20 23.56 6.61
CA ASP A 4 -3.67 23.72 5.24
C ASP A 4 -4.50 22.49 4.84
N ASN A 5 -5.78 22.71 4.53
CA ASN A 5 -6.73 21.68 4.10
C ASN A 5 -7.06 21.80 2.59
N SER A 6 -6.32 22.61 1.84
CA SER A 6 -6.56 22.88 0.41
C SER A 6 -6.42 21.64 -0.49
N TYR A 7 -5.67 20.63 -0.04
CA TYR A 7 -5.43 19.41 -0.79
C TYR A 7 -5.45 18.17 0.12
N GLN A 8 -6.22 17.15 -0.28
CA GLN A 8 -6.35 15.90 0.46
C GLN A 8 -5.94 14.72 -0.41
N ARG A 9 -4.78 14.13 -0.13
CA ARG A 9 -4.24 12.98 -0.87
C ARG A 9 -4.54 11.68 -0.13
N LEU A 10 -5.20 10.73 -0.79
CA LEU A 10 -5.57 9.44 -0.20
C LEU A 10 -4.35 8.61 0.22
N TYR A 11 -3.26 8.65 -0.55
CA TYR A 11 -1.98 7.98 -0.27
C TYR A 11 -1.42 8.26 1.12
N ASN A 12 -1.75 9.41 1.72
CA ASN A 12 -1.21 9.76 3.03
C ASN A 12 -1.81 8.90 4.16
N SER A 13 -3.04 8.42 4.00
CA SER A 13 -3.81 7.78 5.07
C SER A 13 -3.21 6.44 5.52
N PRO A 14 -2.83 5.51 4.61
CA PRO A 14 -2.10 4.28 4.95
C PRO A 14 -0.84 4.53 5.79
N TRP A 15 0.02 5.47 5.39
CA TRP A 15 1.26 5.77 6.13
C TRP A 15 0.99 6.30 7.54
N TYR A 16 -0.01 7.18 7.72
CA TYR A 16 -0.40 7.62 9.06
C TYR A 16 -0.94 6.46 9.90
N ALA A 17 -1.74 5.56 9.32
CA ALA A 17 -2.22 4.38 10.03
C ALA A 17 -1.05 3.47 10.45
N THR A 18 -0.09 3.23 9.55
CA THR A 18 1.14 2.46 9.83
C THR A 18 1.94 3.10 10.96
N LEU A 19 2.14 4.42 10.95
CA LEU A 19 2.81 5.15 12.03
C LEU A 19 2.15 4.86 13.40
N PHE A 20 0.82 4.92 13.47
CA PHE A 20 0.10 4.64 14.71
C PHE A 20 0.17 3.16 15.13
N VAL A 21 0.23 2.22 14.19
CA VAL A 21 0.51 0.81 14.50
C VAL A 21 1.89 0.65 15.13
N GLU A 22 2.92 1.32 14.59
CA GLU A 22 4.28 1.27 15.15
C GLU A 22 4.37 1.96 16.52
N LEU A 23 3.67 3.09 16.72
CA LEU A 23 3.60 3.76 18.03
C LEU A 23 2.95 2.86 19.09
N TYR A 24 1.95 2.06 18.72
CA TYR A 24 1.42 1.04 19.63
C TYR A 24 2.48 0.01 20.02
N ARG A 25 3.33 -0.45 19.10
CA ARG A 25 4.39 -1.42 19.44
C ARG A 25 5.42 -0.84 20.40
N LEU A 26 5.71 0.45 20.27
CA LEU A 26 6.67 1.14 21.13
C LEU A 26 6.12 1.42 22.53
N TYR A 27 4.88 1.92 22.63
CA TYR A 27 4.33 2.44 23.88
C TYR A 27 3.21 1.58 24.49
N VAL A 28 2.73 0.57 23.76
CA VAL A 28 1.65 -0.35 24.18
C VAL A 28 0.35 0.37 24.57
N ASN A 29 0.11 1.55 23.98
CA ASN A 29 -1.08 2.35 24.21
C ASN A 29 -2.15 2.08 23.13
N LYS A 30 -3.28 1.48 23.54
CA LYS A 30 -4.40 1.12 22.64
C LYS A 30 -5.01 2.30 21.87
N ASN A 31 -4.87 3.53 22.38
CA ASN A 31 -5.36 4.72 21.69
C ASN A 31 -4.72 4.89 20.31
N PHE A 32 -3.45 4.48 20.14
CA PHE A 32 -2.80 4.52 18.84
C PHE A 32 -3.48 3.59 17.83
N LEU A 33 -3.89 2.39 18.24
CA LEU A 33 -4.65 1.48 17.36
C LEU A 33 -6.04 2.04 17.03
N ALA A 34 -6.71 2.68 17.99
CA ALA A 34 -7.97 3.37 17.74
C ALA A 34 -7.82 4.50 16.69
N TYR A 35 -6.71 5.25 16.72
CA TYR A 35 -6.39 6.25 15.71
C TYR A 35 -6.14 5.64 14.34
N ALA A 36 -5.36 4.55 14.26
CA ALA A 36 -5.13 3.83 13.00
C ALA A 36 -6.45 3.34 12.37
N CYS A 37 -7.31 2.71 13.17
CA CYS A 37 -8.65 2.27 12.73
C CYS A 37 -9.50 3.45 12.21
N ARG A 38 -9.51 4.58 12.93
CA ARG A 38 -10.27 5.77 12.51
C ARG A 38 -9.76 6.36 11.19
N ILE A 39 -8.45 6.41 11.01
CA ILE A 39 -7.81 6.90 9.78
C ILE A 39 -8.20 6.01 8.59
N LEU A 40 -8.13 4.69 8.75
CA LEU A 40 -8.47 3.77 7.67
C LEU A 40 -9.97 3.75 7.37
N LYS A 41 -10.84 3.87 8.39
CA LYS A 41 -12.28 4.06 8.16
C LYS A 41 -12.57 5.31 7.33
N ASP A 42 -11.88 6.42 7.61
CA ASP A 42 -12.00 7.64 6.82
C ASP A 42 -11.43 7.49 5.41
N PHE A 43 -10.28 6.83 5.25
CA PHE A 43 -9.71 6.47 3.95
C PHE A 43 -10.72 5.71 3.09
N TYR A 44 -11.36 4.67 3.65
CA TYR A 44 -12.38 3.91 2.95
C TYR A 44 -13.63 4.71 2.62
N ARG A 45 -14.08 5.59 3.54
CA ARG A 45 -15.20 6.50 3.31
C ARG A 45 -14.95 7.46 2.14
N ARG A 46 -13.71 7.86 1.92
CA ARG A 46 -13.29 8.78 0.83
C ARG A 46 -12.93 8.06 -0.49
N GLY A 47 -13.33 6.80 -0.66
CA GLY A 47 -13.11 6.05 -1.91
C GLY A 47 -11.91 5.10 -1.89
N GLY A 48 -11.31 4.85 -0.71
CA GLY A 48 -10.15 3.95 -0.58
C GLY A 48 -10.37 2.51 -1.06
N TYR A 49 -11.62 2.06 -1.25
CA TYR A 49 -11.95 0.70 -1.66
C TYR A 49 -11.54 0.31 -3.08
N THR A 50 -11.25 1.27 -3.95
CA THR A 50 -10.74 1.03 -5.32
C THR A 50 -9.36 1.65 -5.51
N PHE A 51 -8.73 2.06 -4.40
CA PHE A 51 -7.47 2.80 -4.41
C PHE A 51 -6.28 1.87 -4.18
N TYR A 52 -5.21 2.06 -4.95
CA TYR A 52 -3.98 1.25 -4.86
C TYR A 52 -3.02 1.88 -3.85
N ALA A 53 -3.36 1.76 -2.57
CA ALA A 53 -2.63 2.38 -1.47
C ALA A 53 -1.28 1.70 -1.24
N ILE A 54 -0.19 2.46 -1.40
CA ILE A 54 1.15 2.04 -0.99
C ILE A 54 1.18 1.81 0.53
N GLU A 55 1.66 0.64 0.95
CA GLU A 55 1.85 0.24 2.36
C GLU A 55 0.57 0.28 3.21
N LEU A 56 -0.51 -0.34 2.74
CA LEU A 56 -1.70 -0.55 3.56
C LEU A 56 -1.40 -1.55 4.70
N PRO A 57 -1.55 -1.18 5.99
CA PRO A 57 -1.11 -2.00 7.12
C PRO A 57 -2.11 -3.12 7.48
N VAL A 58 -2.44 -4.00 6.54
CA VAL A 58 -3.48 -5.04 6.73
C VAL A 58 -3.07 -6.02 7.84
N LEU A 59 -1.96 -6.74 7.64
CA LEU A 59 -1.52 -7.76 8.60
C LEU A 59 -0.99 -7.16 9.90
N SER A 60 -0.27 -6.04 9.81
CA SER A 60 0.34 -5.39 10.98
C SER A 60 -0.71 -4.82 11.93
N LEU A 61 -1.75 -4.15 11.41
CA LEU A 61 -2.88 -3.68 12.23
C LEU A 61 -3.71 -4.84 12.77
N ASP A 62 -4.00 -5.86 11.95
CA ASP A 62 -4.77 -7.02 12.40
C ASP A 62 -4.11 -7.73 13.60
N LYS A 63 -2.80 -7.99 13.49
CA LYS A 63 -2.01 -8.59 14.56
C LYS A 63 -1.98 -7.72 15.81
N ALA A 64 -1.80 -6.40 15.64
CA ALA A 64 -1.76 -5.47 16.76
C ALA A 64 -3.10 -5.40 17.51
N LEU A 65 -4.22 -5.33 16.78
CA LEU A 65 -5.57 -5.34 17.38
C LEU A 65 -5.84 -6.65 18.13
N LYS A 66 -5.43 -7.79 17.57
CA LYS A 66 -5.52 -9.09 18.25
C LYS A 66 -4.72 -9.09 19.57
N MET A 67 -3.46 -8.65 19.54
CA MET A 67 -2.61 -8.58 20.72
C MET A 67 -3.17 -7.62 21.79
N ALA A 68 -3.81 -6.53 21.35
CA ALA A 68 -4.45 -5.56 22.22
C ALA A 68 -5.85 -6.00 22.72
N GLN A 69 -6.33 -7.19 22.33
CA GLN A 69 -7.69 -7.69 22.63
C GLN A 69 -8.81 -6.73 22.16
N MET A 70 -8.60 -6.05 21.02
CA MET A 70 -9.56 -5.14 20.39
C MET A 70 -10.35 -5.87 19.30
N GLU A 71 -11.10 -6.90 19.70
CA GLU A 71 -11.74 -7.86 18.77
C GLU A 71 -12.78 -7.22 17.85
N GLN A 72 -13.53 -6.23 18.34
CA GLN A 72 -14.57 -5.58 17.55
C GLN A 72 -13.93 -4.76 16.42
N GLU A 73 -12.93 -3.95 16.73
CA GLU A 73 -12.16 -3.19 15.75
C GLU A 73 -11.45 -4.12 14.78
N GLN A 74 -10.88 -5.24 15.26
CA GLN A 74 -10.26 -6.24 14.40
C GLN A 74 -11.25 -6.78 13.37
N LYS A 75 -12.43 -7.23 13.81
CA LYS A 75 -13.49 -7.76 12.92
C LYS A 75 -13.95 -6.71 11.92
N GLU A 76 -14.12 -5.46 12.35
CA GLU A 76 -14.49 -4.37 11.47
C GLU A 76 -13.43 -4.09 10.41
N MET A 77 -12.17 -3.96 10.81
CA MET A 77 -11.07 -3.69 9.88
C MET A 77 -10.90 -4.82 8.86
N ARG A 78 -10.98 -6.08 9.29
CA ARG A 78 -10.96 -7.24 8.38
C ARG A 78 -12.02 -7.16 7.29
N LYS A 79 -13.26 -6.78 7.62
CA LYS A 79 -14.33 -6.61 6.63
C LYS A 79 -13.99 -5.55 5.59
N LEU A 80 -13.41 -4.43 6.03
CA LEU A 80 -12.98 -3.35 5.13
C LEU A 80 -11.88 -3.83 4.19
N PHE A 81 -10.87 -4.51 4.73
CA PHE A 81 -9.74 -5.00 3.95
C PHE A 81 -10.14 -6.08 2.94
N VAL A 82 -10.99 -7.03 3.33
CA VAL A 82 -11.53 -8.08 2.43
C VAL A 82 -12.35 -7.47 1.29
N ARG A 83 -13.17 -6.45 1.59
CA ARG A 83 -13.93 -5.73 0.56
C ARG A 83 -13.00 -5.01 -0.43
N HIS A 84 -11.94 -4.37 0.06
CA HIS A 84 -10.95 -3.70 -0.77
C HIS A 84 -10.25 -4.69 -1.71
N ALA A 85 -9.76 -5.82 -1.21
CA ALA A 85 -9.18 -6.86 -2.06
C ALA A 85 -10.18 -7.44 -3.07
N GLY A 86 -11.45 -7.61 -2.68
CA GLY A 86 -12.50 -8.03 -3.61
C GLY A 86 -12.66 -7.09 -4.80
N ASN A 87 -12.58 -5.78 -4.56
CA ASN A 87 -12.63 -4.79 -5.63
C ASN A 87 -11.38 -4.79 -6.51
N ILE A 88 -10.17 -4.90 -5.92
CA ILE A 88 -8.92 -5.01 -6.69
C ILE A 88 -9.00 -6.23 -7.62
N MET A 89 -9.47 -7.35 -7.09
CA MET A 89 -9.64 -8.60 -7.85
C MET A 89 -10.67 -8.45 -8.98
N GLN A 90 -11.76 -7.72 -8.75
CA GLN A 90 -12.76 -7.45 -9.79
C GLN A 90 -12.22 -6.55 -10.91
N ILE A 91 -11.36 -5.59 -10.57
CA ILE A 91 -10.71 -4.71 -11.56
C ILE A 91 -9.65 -5.49 -12.35
N GLY A 92 -8.92 -6.38 -11.67
CA GLY A 92 -7.81 -7.13 -12.24
C GLY A 92 -6.73 -6.20 -12.80
N LEU A 93 -6.27 -6.47 -14.02
CA LEU A 93 -5.22 -5.69 -14.68
C LEU A 93 -5.72 -4.40 -15.36
N HIS A 94 -7.01 -4.08 -15.25
CA HIS A 94 -7.60 -2.86 -15.82
C HIS A 94 -7.49 -1.68 -14.86
N TYR A 95 -6.26 -1.36 -14.44
CA TYR A 95 -6.01 -0.34 -13.42
C TYR A 95 -6.64 1.00 -13.80
N PRO A 96 -7.43 1.62 -12.92
CA PRO A 96 -7.98 2.95 -13.16
C PRO A 96 -6.85 3.99 -13.23
N VAL A 97 -7.01 4.96 -14.13
CA VAL A 97 -6.10 6.11 -14.22
C VAL A 97 -6.06 6.83 -12.88
N SER A 98 -4.85 7.16 -12.42
CA SER A 98 -4.62 7.89 -11.17
C SER A 98 -3.74 9.13 -11.43
N GLU A 99 -2.97 9.59 -10.43
CA GLU A 99 -1.93 10.62 -10.62
C GLU A 99 -0.94 10.24 -11.74
N VAL A 100 -0.73 8.94 -11.96
CA VAL A 100 0.04 8.36 -13.07
C VAL A 100 -0.81 7.28 -13.74
N ASN A 101 -0.67 7.13 -15.07
CA ASN A 101 -1.52 6.21 -15.86
C ASN A 101 -1.30 4.74 -15.51
N PHE A 102 -0.04 4.31 -15.42
CA PHE A 102 0.36 2.95 -15.07
C PHE A 102 1.82 2.96 -14.63
N GLU A 103 2.11 2.41 -13.45
CA GLU A 103 3.45 2.37 -12.90
C GLU A 103 3.61 1.25 -11.87
N GLN A 104 4.86 0.94 -11.52
CA GLN A 104 5.18 -0.06 -10.51
C GLN A 104 4.49 0.22 -9.16
N SER A 105 4.34 1.48 -8.74
CA SER A 105 3.68 1.80 -7.47
C SER A 105 2.15 1.74 -7.49
N ILE A 106 1.55 1.28 -8.59
CA ILE A 106 0.15 0.83 -8.67
C ILE A 106 0.08 -0.71 -8.61
N VAL A 107 0.99 -1.37 -9.34
CA VAL A 107 1.02 -2.85 -9.44
C VAL A 107 1.49 -3.49 -8.14
N ALA A 108 2.56 -2.97 -7.51
CA ALA A 108 3.09 -3.53 -6.28
C ALA A 108 2.05 -3.50 -5.13
N PRO A 109 1.35 -2.37 -4.87
CA PRO A 109 0.29 -2.36 -3.87
C PRO A 109 -0.89 -3.31 -4.17
N ALA A 110 -1.22 -3.54 -5.45
CA ALA A 110 -2.26 -4.50 -5.82
C ALA A 110 -1.90 -5.91 -5.35
N ALA A 111 -0.69 -6.36 -5.68
CA ALA A 111 -0.19 -7.67 -5.29
C ALA A 111 -0.06 -7.79 -3.76
N ASP A 112 0.55 -6.79 -3.09
CA ASP A 112 0.73 -6.76 -1.64
C ASP A 112 -0.60 -6.90 -0.89
N ILE A 113 -1.60 -6.08 -1.23
CA ILE A 113 -2.92 -6.13 -0.57
C ILE A 113 -3.58 -7.51 -0.76
N LEU A 114 -3.52 -8.09 -1.97
CA LEU A 114 -4.10 -9.41 -2.23
C LEU A 114 -3.38 -10.52 -1.45
N PHE A 115 -2.06 -10.51 -1.39
CA PHE A 115 -1.30 -11.50 -0.61
C PHE A 115 -1.51 -11.35 0.89
N GLN A 116 -1.56 -10.12 1.42
CA GLN A 116 -1.90 -9.88 2.81
C GLN A 116 -3.30 -10.42 3.15
N ILE A 117 -4.28 -10.25 2.25
CA ILE A 117 -5.62 -10.82 2.45
C ILE A 117 -5.64 -12.33 2.33
N TYR A 118 -4.91 -12.92 1.40
CA TYR A 118 -4.73 -14.36 1.36
C TYR A 118 -4.15 -14.89 2.68
N ILE A 119 -3.13 -14.23 3.25
CA ILE A 119 -2.57 -14.62 4.55
C ILE A 119 -3.63 -14.55 5.65
N LEU A 120 -4.50 -13.55 5.61
CA LEU A 120 -5.55 -13.30 6.61
C LEU A 120 -6.74 -14.26 6.52
N THR A 121 -7.20 -14.59 5.31
CA THR A 121 -8.43 -15.39 5.08
C THR A 121 -8.16 -16.83 4.66
N LYS A 122 -6.98 -17.10 4.08
CA LYS A 122 -6.62 -18.37 3.41
C LYS A 122 -7.49 -18.72 2.20
N GLU A 123 -8.25 -17.77 1.67
CA GLU A 123 -9.04 -17.99 0.46
C GLU A 123 -8.17 -17.92 -0.80
N GLN A 124 -8.09 -19.04 -1.52
CA GLN A 124 -7.18 -19.24 -2.66
C GLN A 124 -7.33 -18.20 -3.78
N LYS A 125 -8.56 -17.70 -4.00
CA LYS A 125 -8.85 -16.67 -5.02
C LYS A 125 -7.96 -15.42 -4.91
N TYR A 126 -7.58 -15.02 -3.69
CA TYR A 126 -6.72 -13.85 -3.48
C TYR A 126 -5.25 -14.13 -3.83
N LEU A 127 -4.78 -15.36 -3.58
CA LEU A 127 -3.44 -15.78 -3.99
C LEU A 127 -3.34 -15.85 -5.51
N ASP A 128 -4.35 -16.42 -6.18
CA ASP A 128 -4.34 -16.55 -7.63
C ASP A 128 -4.39 -15.17 -8.31
N ALA A 129 -5.24 -14.26 -7.84
CA ALA A 129 -5.27 -12.89 -8.33
C ALA A 129 -3.96 -12.15 -8.06
N GLY A 130 -3.38 -12.27 -6.86
CA GLY A 130 -2.10 -11.63 -6.53
C GLY A 130 -0.96 -12.10 -7.44
N ARG A 131 -0.96 -13.38 -7.85
CA ARG A 131 0.02 -13.93 -8.81
C ARG A 131 -0.07 -13.30 -10.19
N GLU A 132 -1.26 -12.91 -10.64
CA GLU A 132 -1.42 -12.19 -11.92
C GLU A 132 -0.72 -10.83 -11.85
N HIS A 133 -0.91 -10.09 -10.75
CA HIS A 133 -0.23 -8.81 -10.53
C HIS A 133 1.29 -8.98 -10.36
N LEU A 134 1.74 -10.03 -9.66
CA LEU A 134 3.16 -10.32 -9.48
C LEU A 134 3.90 -10.53 -10.80
N ARG A 135 3.32 -11.27 -11.75
CA ARG A 135 3.91 -11.46 -13.09
C ARG A 135 4.12 -10.15 -13.83
N ILE A 136 3.21 -9.19 -13.65
CA ILE A 136 3.32 -7.84 -14.23
C ILE A 136 4.38 -7.03 -13.47
N LEU A 137 4.43 -7.15 -12.16
CA LEU A 137 5.41 -6.47 -11.30
C LEU A 137 6.85 -6.83 -11.67
N GLU A 138 7.11 -8.11 -11.94
CA GLU A 138 8.42 -8.62 -12.37
C GLU A 138 8.92 -7.94 -13.66
N GLN A 139 8.01 -7.53 -14.56
CA GLN A 139 8.39 -6.87 -15.83
C GLN A 139 8.97 -5.47 -15.64
N PHE A 140 8.83 -4.86 -14.46
CA PHE A 140 9.45 -3.57 -14.16
C PHE A 140 10.94 -3.70 -13.83
N ASN A 141 11.41 -4.91 -13.50
CA ASN A 141 12.75 -5.13 -12.98
C ASN A 141 13.71 -5.63 -14.07
N GLY A 142 14.96 -5.17 -14.00
CA GLY A 142 16.06 -5.67 -14.84
C GLY A 142 16.96 -6.66 -14.09
N ILE A 143 17.85 -7.33 -14.84
CA ILE A 143 18.89 -8.25 -14.31
C ILE A 143 20.31 -7.79 -14.65
N GLN A 144 20.47 -6.52 -15.03
CA GLN A 144 21.78 -5.94 -15.33
C GLN A 144 22.66 -6.04 -14.07
N PRO A 145 23.94 -6.44 -14.19
CA PRO A 145 24.83 -6.64 -13.04
C PRO A 145 25.37 -5.30 -12.48
N ASP A 146 24.45 -4.41 -12.10
CA ASP A 146 24.72 -3.09 -11.53
C ASP A 146 23.75 -2.87 -10.36
N TYR A 147 24.25 -2.37 -9.23
CA TYR A 147 23.42 -2.20 -8.03
C TYR A 147 22.29 -1.17 -8.19
N HIS A 148 22.37 -0.28 -9.17
CA HIS A 148 21.28 0.65 -9.49
C HIS A 148 20.15 -0.04 -10.28
N LEU A 149 20.43 -1.15 -10.98
CA LEU A 149 19.55 -1.74 -11.99
C LEU A 149 19.11 -3.17 -11.65
N TYR A 150 19.95 -3.95 -10.98
CA TYR A 150 19.66 -5.34 -10.63
C TYR A 150 18.44 -5.39 -9.70
N GLU A 151 17.36 -6.01 -10.18
CA GLU A 151 16.07 -6.12 -9.51
C GLU A 151 15.49 -4.76 -9.05
N THR A 152 15.88 -3.67 -9.70
CA THR A 152 15.37 -2.33 -9.43
C THR A 152 14.32 -1.96 -10.47
N ALA A 153 13.10 -1.66 -9.99
CA ALA A 153 11.99 -1.29 -10.85
C ALA A 153 12.27 0.02 -11.61
N ILE A 154 11.95 0.04 -12.91
CA ILE A 154 12.01 1.24 -13.75
C ILE A 154 11.09 2.33 -13.18
N ARG A 155 11.68 3.51 -12.92
CA ARG A 155 10.99 4.74 -12.50
C ARG A 155 11.68 5.95 -13.10
N HIS A 156 10.95 6.98 -13.52
CA HIS A 156 11.55 8.03 -14.37
C HIS A 156 10.96 9.46 -14.24
N TRP A 157 10.21 9.76 -13.18
CA TRP A 157 9.61 11.09 -12.98
C TRP A 157 9.79 11.67 -11.57
N ASP A 158 10.17 10.86 -10.59
CA ASP A 158 10.25 11.28 -9.19
C ASP A 158 11.26 12.44 -8.99
N GLY A 159 12.34 12.47 -9.77
CA GLY A 159 13.32 13.56 -9.78
C GLY A 159 12.72 14.93 -10.12
N TYR A 160 11.65 14.98 -10.92
CA TYR A 160 10.96 16.23 -11.25
C TYR A 160 10.05 16.65 -10.09
N TRP A 161 9.28 15.73 -9.53
CA TRP A 161 8.30 16.07 -8.51
C TRP A 161 8.95 16.36 -7.16
N PHE A 162 9.90 15.54 -6.73
CA PHE A 162 10.49 15.57 -5.39
C PHE A 162 11.92 16.11 -5.36
N GLY A 163 12.64 16.12 -6.50
CA GLY A 163 14.02 16.56 -6.56
C GLY A 163 14.18 18.08 -6.60
N LYS A 164 15.22 18.59 -5.92
CA LYS A 164 15.61 20.03 -5.94
C LYS A 164 15.88 20.54 -7.36
N LYS A 165 16.41 19.67 -8.24
CA LYS A 165 16.79 20.01 -9.62
C LYS A 165 15.63 19.96 -10.61
N LYS A 166 14.46 19.45 -10.23
CA LYS A 166 13.26 19.35 -11.10
C LYS A 166 13.56 18.68 -12.46
N LEU A 167 14.20 17.52 -12.44
CA LEU A 167 14.59 16.79 -13.65
C LEU A 167 13.75 15.54 -13.85
N TYR A 168 13.13 15.41 -15.02
CA TYR A 168 12.63 14.13 -15.51
C TYR A 168 13.79 13.21 -15.92
N GLY A 169 13.51 11.92 -16.03
CA GLY A 169 14.46 10.90 -16.43
C GLY A 169 14.59 9.80 -15.41
N ASP A 170 15.27 8.72 -15.82
CA ASP A 170 15.44 7.50 -15.06
C ASP A 170 16.00 7.77 -13.67
N THR A 171 15.35 7.18 -12.65
CA THR A 171 15.74 7.28 -11.25
C THR A 171 16.07 5.89 -10.73
N PHE A 172 17.34 5.51 -10.82
CA PHE A 172 17.86 4.21 -10.43
C PHE A 172 18.91 4.35 -9.31
N PRO A 173 18.65 3.84 -8.08
CA PRO A 173 17.33 3.44 -7.58
C PRO A 173 16.48 4.65 -7.20
N HIS A 174 15.17 4.50 -7.32
CA HIS A 174 14.20 5.28 -6.58
C HIS A 174 13.64 4.43 -5.44
N TYR A 175 13.45 4.98 -4.24
CA TYR A 175 13.12 4.20 -3.05
C TYR A 175 11.84 3.36 -3.17
N TRP A 176 10.87 3.75 -4.01
CA TRP A 176 9.69 2.92 -4.29
C TRP A 176 9.99 1.61 -5.05
N SER A 177 11.19 1.44 -5.62
CA SER A 177 11.61 0.13 -6.15
C SER A 177 11.60 -0.95 -5.07
N ALA A 178 11.83 -0.57 -3.80
CA ALA A 178 11.78 -1.49 -2.66
C ALA A 178 10.39 -2.09 -2.43
N LEU A 179 9.32 -1.49 -2.94
CA LEU A 179 7.98 -2.08 -2.86
C LEU A 179 7.92 -3.45 -3.53
N THR A 180 8.72 -3.68 -4.59
CA THR A 180 8.78 -4.99 -5.23
C THR A 180 9.37 -6.05 -4.28
N GLY A 181 10.32 -5.69 -3.42
CA GLY A 181 10.88 -6.61 -2.43
C GLY A 181 9.97 -6.90 -1.23
N ASN A 182 8.90 -6.11 -1.05
CA ASN A 182 7.91 -6.34 0.00
C ASN A 182 6.80 -7.34 -0.41
N VAL A 183 6.63 -7.55 -1.73
CA VAL A 183 5.61 -8.43 -2.33
C VAL A 183 6.14 -9.85 -2.41
#